data_AF-A0A1C5FYA5-F1
#
_entry.id   AF-A0A1C5FYA5-F1
#
_cell.length_a   1.000
_cell.length_b   1.000
_cell.length_c   1.000
_cell.angle_alpha   90.00
_cell.angle_beta   90.00
_cell.angle_gamma   90.00
#
_symmetry.space_group_name_H-M   'P 1'
#
loop_
_entity.id
_entity.type
_entity.pdbx_description
1 polymer ?
#
loop_
_entity_poly.entity_id
_entity_poly.type
_entity_poly.pdbx_seq_one_letter_code
_entity_poly.pdbx_strand_id
1 'polypeptide(L)' 'MAQVHHRFADIQGHRLFYRAAGPADAPALVLLHGFPTSSFMFRHLMPRLA' A
#
# COMPACT_ATOMS: atom_id res chain seq x y z
N MET A 1 6.79 -6.35 13.94
CA MET A 1 5.74 -5.93 12.98
C MET A 1 6.43 -5.17 11.87
N ALA A 2 6.19 -5.53 10.60
CA ALA A 2 6.79 -4.80 9.48
C ALA A 2 6.33 -3.34 9.47
N GLN A 3 7.27 -2.42 9.22
CA GLN A 3 6.97 -0.98 9.17
C GLN A 3 6.12 -0.67 7.94
N VAL A 4 4.97 -0.02 8.16
CA VAL A 4 4.09 0.44 7.06
C VAL A 4 4.32 1.92 6.83
N HIS A 5 4.73 2.28 5.63
CA HIS A 5 4.93 3.66 5.21
C HIS A 5 3.68 4.19 4.52
N HIS A 6 3.25 5.39 4.89
CA HIS A 6 2.23 6.16 4.21
C HIS A 6 2.90 7.08 3.20
N ARG A 7 2.52 6.97 1.92
CA ARG A 7 3.19 7.68 0.83
C ARG A 7 2.16 8.28 -0.13
N PHE A 8 2.66 9.17 -0.97
CA PHE A 8 1.93 9.73 -2.10
C PHE A 8 2.75 9.57 -3.37
N ALA A 9 2.07 9.44 -4.50
CA ALA A 9 2.65 9.53 -5.83
C ALA A 9 1.83 10.50 -6.67
N ASP A 10 2.49 11.36 -7.44
CA ASP A 10 1.81 12.23 -8.39
C ASP A 10 1.71 11.50 -9.73
N ILE A 11 0.49 11.18 -10.17
CA ILE A 11 0.19 10.46 -11.41
C ILE A 11 -0.86 11.25 -12.19
N GLN A 12 -0.52 11.67 -13.41
CA GLN A 12 -1.43 12.39 -14.32
C GLN A 12 -2.11 13.61 -13.65
N GLY A 13 -1.37 14.36 -12.83
CA GLY A 13 -1.90 15.52 -12.12
C GLY A 13 -2.72 15.19 -10.85
N HIS A 14 -2.82 13.92 -10.48
CA HIS A 14 -3.49 13.47 -9.27
C HIS A 14 -2.50 12.99 -8.22
N ARG A 15 -2.64 13.49 -6.99
CA ARG A 15 -1.86 13.03 -5.84
C ARG A 15 -2.51 11.79 -5.22
N LEU A 16 -1.99 10.62 -5.55
CA LEU A 16 -2.52 9.33 -5.10
C LEU A 16 -1.88 8.88 -3.79
N PHE A 17 -2.70 8.61 -2.77
CA PHE A 17 -2.25 8.03 -1.51
C PHE A 17 -2.07 6.50 -1.63
N TYR A 18 -0.99 5.97 -1.06
CA TYR A 18 -0.78 4.53 -0.93
C TYR A 18 0.01 4.15 0.34
N ARG A 19 -0.04 2.87 0.68
CA ARG A 19 0.76 2.26 1.75
C ARG A 19 1.81 1.33 1.13
N ALA A 20 3.01 1.32 1.71
CA ALA A 20 4.08 0.44 1.29
C ALA A 20 4.69 -0.27 2.52
N ALA A 21 5.01 -1.55 2.37
CA ALA A 21 5.68 -2.36 3.39
C ALA A 21 6.48 -3.46 2.68
N GLY A 22 7.53 -3.94 3.33
CA GLY A 22 8.42 -5.00 2.85
C GLY A 22 9.69 -4.48 2.16
N PRO A 23 10.62 -5.38 1.80
CA PRO A 23 11.88 -5.04 1.15
C PRO A 23 11.68 -4.42 -0.24
N ALA A 24 12.54 -3.47 -0.61
CA ALA A 24 12.46 -2.78 -1.91
C ALA A 24 12.93 -3.66 -3.10
N ASP A 25 13.68 -4.72 -2.81
CA ASP A 25 14.23 -5.68 -3.77
C ASP A 25 13.39 -6.97 -3.93
N ALA A 26 12.28 -7.08 -3.20
CA ALA A 26 11.32 -8.17 -3.34
C ALA A 26 10.34 -7.94 -4.50
N PRO A 27 9.72 -9.01 -5.05
CA PRO A 27 8.65 -8.87 -6.05
C PRO A 27 7.50 -7.99 -5.56
N ALA A 28 7.01 -7.10 -6.42
CA ALA A 28 5.92 -6.20 -6.08
C ALA A 28 4.56 -6.91 -6.08
N LEU A 29 3.77 -6.70 -5.02
CA LEU A 29 2.37 -7.10 -4.93
C LEU A 29 1.49 -5.86 -4.77
N VAL A 30 0.52 -5.70 -5.67
CA VAL A 30 -0.44 -4.57 -5.63
C VAL A 30 -1.75 -5.03 -5.03
N LEU A 31 -2.18 -4.38 -3.95
CA LEU A 31 -3.45 -4.64 -3.29
C LEU A 31 -4.46 -3.54 -3.62
N LEU A 32 -5.43 -3.86 -4.48
CA LEU A 32 -6.49 -2.93 -4.90
C LEU A 32 -7.73 -3.15 -4.04
N HIS A 33 -8.23 -2.08 -3.43
CA HIS A 33 -9.43 -2.14 -2.60
C HIS A 33 -10.71 -1.95 -3.46
N GLY A 34 -11.85 -2.39 -2.93
CA GLY A 34 -13.16 -2.16 -3.54
C GLY A 34 -13.89 -0.96 -2.93
N PHE A 35 -15.13 -0.74 -3.37
CA PHE A 35 -16.05 0.22 -2.76
C PHE A 35 -16.75 -0.40 -1.54
N PRO A 36 -17.00 0.35 -0.43
CA PRO A 36 -16.61 1.74 -0.12
C PRO A 36 -15.37 1.80 0.79
N THR A 37 -14.29 1.11 0.42
CA THR A 37 -13.10 0.96 1.27
C THR A 37 -11.88 1.73 0.74
N SER A 38 -10.75 1.62 1.42
CA SER A 38 -9.46 2.17 1.02
C SER A 38 -8.35 1.15 1.30
N SER A 39 -7.08 1.54 1.12
CA SER A 39 -5.92 0.75 1.56
C SER A 39 -5.96 0.34 3.04
N PHE A 40 -6.81 0.99 3.85
CA PHE A 40 -7.10 0.58 5.22
C PHE A 40 -7.67 -0.85 5.36
N MET A 41 -8.34 -1.35 4.31
CA MET A 41 -8.85 -2.72 4.22
C MET A 41 -7.74 -3.76 4.49
N PHE A 42 -6.51 -3.48 4.03
CA PHE A 42 -5.39 -4.41 4.10
C PHE A 42 -4.46 -4.18 5.30
N ARG A 43 -4.80 -3.33 6.28
CA ARG A 43 -3.91 -2.96 7.39
C ARG A 43 -3.37 -4.14 8.22
N HIS A 44 -4.11 -5.25 8.26
CA HIS A 44 -3.70 -6.47 8.97
C HIS A 44 -3.07 -7.52 8.03
N LEU A 45 -3.29 -7.39 6.72
CA LEU A 45 -2.72 -8.29 5.72
C LEU A 45 -1.31 -7.85 5.32
N MET A 46 -1.10 -6.55 5.06
CA MET A 46 0.18 -6.02 4.62
C MET A 46 1.35 -6.42 5.53
N PRO A 47 1.27 -6.31 6.88
CA PRO A 47 2.40 -6.69 7.74
C PRO A 47 2.73 -8.19 7.75
N ARG A 48 1.85 -9.04 7.20
CA ARG A 48 2.06 -10.49 7.08
C ARG A 48 2.66 -10.90 5.73
N LEU A 49 2.56 -10.02 4.74
CA LEU A 49 3.13 -10.22 3.40
C LEU A 49 4.49 -9.52 3.22
N ALA A 50 4.74 -8.52 4.06
CA ALA A 50 5.93 -7.67 4.07
C ALA A 50 7.14 -8.32 4.76
#